data_AF-A0A521ZHR6-F1
#
_entry.id   AF-A0A521ZHR6-F1
#
_cell.length_a   1.000
_cell.length_b   1.000
_cell.length_c   1.000
_cell.angle_alpha   90.00
_cell.angle_beta   90.00
_cell.angle_gamma   90.00
#
_symmetry.space_group_name_H-M   'P 1'
#
loop_
_entity.id
_entity.type
_entity.pdbx_description
1 polymer ?
#
loop_
_entity_poly.entity_id
_entity_poly.type
_entity_poly.pdbx_seq_one_letter_code
_entity_poly.pdbx_strand_id
1 'polypeptide(L)'
;MKTILLCVLLSLVWLTGLADPLKPLYENNFEKAEVGKLPEELLVLGGEFAVRSEGTNKFLELPGAPLDSFGVQFGPAEKEDVAASAKIFGTMKGRRAPTFGVGLGGVSGWKLQVSPGKKAIELLKDQDVKASKDFEWKAGTWTQLRLQIRKLKDGAWRVQGKAWAQGASEPKEWLVVFEETEAPMAGKASVLGSPFSGTPIYFDDLLVERATAK
;
A
#
# COMPACT_ATOMS: atom_id res chain seq x y z
N MET A 1 -28.59 -26.23 -65.20
CA MET A 1 -27.39 -26.06 -64.36
C MET A 1 -27.46 -24.69 -63.71
N LYS A 2 -27.83 -24.62 -62.43
CA LYS A 2 -27.85 -23.39 -61.64
C LYS A 2 -27.33 -23.72 -60.24
N THR A 3 -26.14 -23.21 -59.96
CA THR A 3 -25.41 -23.32 -58.70
C THR A 3 -26.10 -22.44 -57.66
N ILE A 4 -26.55 -23.00 -56.55
CA ILE A 4 -27.01 -22.24 -55.38
C ILE A 4 -25.89 -22.30 -54.35
N LEU A 5 -25.20 -21.17 -54.19
CA LEU A 5 -24.18 -20.94 -53.18
C LEU A 5 -24.89 -20.50 -51.89
N LEU A 6 -24.86 -21.34 -50.86
CA LEU A 6 -25.39 -21.02 -49.53
C LEU A 6 -24.24 -20.51 -48.65
N CYS A 7 -24.18 -19.20 -48.44
CA CYS A 7 -23.25 -18.56 -47.50
C CYS A 7 -23.69 -18.85 -46.06
N VAL A 8 -22.86 -19.57 -45.30
CA VAL A 8 -22.99 -19.69 -43.84
C VAL A 8 -22.20 -18.56 -43.20
N LEU A 9 -22.90 -17.54 -42.69
CA LEU A 9 -22.33 -16.48 -41.85
C LEU A 9 -22.31 -16.99 -40.41
N LEU A 10 -21.13 -17.40 -39.93
CA LEU A 10 -20.89 -17.66 -38.51
C LEU A 10 -20.59 -16.32 -37.81
N SER A 11 -21.56 -15.78 -37.07
CA SER A 11 -21.35 -14.63 -36.20
C SER A 11 -20.63 -15.06 -34.92
N LEU A 12 -19.33 -14.76 -34.80
CA LEU A 12 -18.61 -14.83 -33.53
C LEU A 12 -19.05 -13.65 -32.64
N VAL A 13 -19.80 -13.94 -31.59
CA VAL A 13 -20.03 -12.99 -30.50
C VAL A 13 -18.81 -13.05 -29.57
N TRP A 14 -18.02 -11.98 -29.58
CA TRP A 14 -16.93 -11.79 -28.62
C TRP A 14 -17.55 -11.32 -27.30
N LEU A 15 -17.69 -12.23 -26.33
CA LEU A 15 -18.04 -11.87 -24.96
C LEU A 15 -16.78 -11.28 -24.29
N THR A 16 -16.56 -9.98 -24.41
CA THR A 16 -15.57 -9.29 -23.57
C THR A 16 -16.18 -9.10 -22.19
N GLY A 17 -15.93 -10.06 -21.30
CA GLY A 17 -16.16 -9.87 -19.87
C GLY A 17 -15.13 -8.90 -19.32
N LEU A 18 -15.44 -7.60 -19.32
CA LEU A 18 -14.75 -6.66 -18.43
C LEU A 18 -15.22 -7.02 -17.03
N ALA A 19 -14.35 -7.67 -16.25
CA ALA A 19 -14.60 -7.85 -14.84
C ALA A 19 -14.76 -6.46 -14.21
N ASP A 20 -15.93 -6.19 -13.62
CA ASP A 20 -16.12 -4.98 -12.83
C ASP A 20 -15.00 -4.92 -11.78
N PRO A 21 -14.24 -3.82 -11.69
CA PRO A 21 -13.25 -3.68 -10.65
C PRO A 21 -13.98 -3.82 -9.31
N LEU A 22 -13.61 -4.85 -8.55
CA LEU A 22 -14.18 -5.11 -7.23
C LEU A 22 -14.10 -3.83 -6.40
N LYS A 23 -15.25 -3.38 -5.88
CA LYS A 23 -15.33 -2.19 -5.04
C LYS A 23 -14.29 -2.30 -3.92
N PRO A 24 -13.46 -1.25 -3.69
CA PRO A 24 -12.53 -1.23 -2.57
C PRO A 24 -13.24 -1.51 -1.24
N LEU A 25 -12.54 -2.18 -0.32
CA LEU A 25 -12.99 -2.35 1.06
C LEU A 25 -12.91 -1.02 1.83
N TYR A 26 -11.98 -0.15 1.44
CA TYR A 26 -11.80 1.20 1.97
C TYR A 26 -11.00 2.04 0.99
N GLU A 27 -11.34 3.32 0.86
CA GLU A 27 -10.57 4.32 0.12
C GLU A 27 -10.62 5.67 0.83
N ASN A 28 -9.49 6.38 0.89
CA ASN A 28 -9.43 7.76 1.37
C ASN A 28 -8.23 8.50 0.76
N ASN A 29 -8.52 9.52 -0.05
CA ASN A 29 -7.54 10.41 -0.67
C ASN A 29 -7.56 11.83 -0.05
N PHE A 30 -8.19 11.99 1.12
CA PHE A 30 -8.27 13.21 1.91
C PHE A 30 -8.94 14.43 1.27
N GLU A 31 -9.37 14.37 0.01
CA GLU A 31 -9.98 15.52 -0.69
C GLU A 31 -11.25 16.05 0.00
N LYS A 32 -12.00 15.14 0.62
CA LYS A 32 -13.22 15.45 1.38
C LYS A 32 -12.96 15.85 2.83
N ALA A 33 -11.71 15.73 3.31
CA ALA A 33 -11.37 16.03 4.69
C ALA A 33 -11.21 17.54 4.93
N GLU A 34 -11.42 17.94 6.18
CA GLU A 34 -11.15 19.30 6.65
C GLU A 34 -9.67 19.47 6.95
N VAL A 35 -9.05 20.52 6.40
CA VAL A 35 -7.64 20.83 6.66
C VAL A 35 -7.45 21.14 8.15
N GLY A 36 -6.37 20.61 8.73
CA GLY A 36 -6.06 20.76 10.13
C GLY A 36 -6.66 19.68 11.03
N LYS A 37 -7.56 18.84 10.52
CA LYS A 37 -8.18 17.77 11.28
C LYS A 37 -7.73 16.39 10.80
N LEU A 38 -7.76 15.43 11.71
CA LEU A 38 -7.66 14.03 11.39
C LEU A 38 -9.08 13.49 11.12
N PRO A 39 -9.33 12.79 10.00
CA PRO A 39 -10.58 12.08 9.79
C PRO A 39 -10.91 11.09 10.91
N GLU A 40 -12.16 11.06 11.38
CA GLU A 40 -12.58 10.30 12.57
C GLU A 40 -12.46 8.78 12.39
N GLU A 41 -12.49 8.29 11.15
CA GLU A 41 -12.33 6.87 10.82
C GLU A 41 -10.90 6.34 11.02
N LEU A 42 -9.94 7.24 11.21
CA LEU A 42 -8.53 6.92 11.39
C LEU A 42 -8.18 6.74 12.87
N LEU A 43 -7.48 5.65 13.18
CA LEU A 43 -7.01 5.34 14.52
C LEU A 43 -5.51 5.62 14.64
N VAL A 44 -5.14 6.61 15.45
CA VAL A 44 -3.74 7.01 15.67
C VAL A 44 -3.02 6.02 16.60
N LEU A 45 -1.85 5.56 16.19
CA LEU A 45 -0.94 4.69 16.95
C LEU A 45 0.25 5.49 17.54
N GLY A 46 0.00 6.74 17.90
CA GLY A 46 1.01 7.75 18.25
C GLY A 46 1.30 8.73 17.10
N GLY A 47 1.81 9.92 17.43
CA GLY A 47 2.11 11.00 16.48
C GLY A 47 0.98 12.01 16.31
N GLU A 48 1.31 13.21 15.82
CA GLU A 48 0.36 14.32 15.64
C GLU A 48 -0.08 14.44 14.18
N PHE A 49 -0.86 13.46 13.72
CA PHE A 49 -1.33 13.44 12.34
C PHE A 49 -2.43 14.47 12.07
N ALA A 50 -2.36 15.17 10.94
CA ALA A 50 -3.40 16.10 10.51
C ALA A 50 -3.46 16.19 8.98
N VAL A 51 -4.64 16.46 8.43
CA VAL A 51 -4.75 16.76 7.00
C VAL A 51 -4.15 18.13 6.70
N ARG A 52 -3.32 18.21 5.68
CA ARG A 52 -2.73 19.42 5.12
C ARG A 52 -3.07 19.53 3.65
N SER A 53 -2.77 20.69 3.07
CA SER A 53 -2.99 20.96 1.65
C SER A 53 -1.78 21.62 1.02
N GLU A 54 -1.43 21.20 -0.19
CA GLU A 54 -0.46 21.86 -1.05
C GLU A 54 -1.10 22.06 -2.44
N GLY A 55 -1.29 23.32 -2.84
CA GLY A 55 -2.07 23.64 -4.03
C GLY A 55 -3.50 23.11 -3.92
N THR A 56 -3.88 22.22 -4.85
CA THR A 56 -5.21 21.58 -4.86
C THR A 56 -5.25 20.23 -4.17
N ASN A 57 -4.10 19.65 -3.78
CA ASN A 57 -4.03 18.31 -3.20
C ASN A 57 -4.15 18.39 -1.68
N LYS A 58 -4.94 17.50 -1.08
CA LYS A 58 -4.95 17.27 0.37
C LYS A 58 -4.29 15.93 0.69
N PHE A 59 -3.60 15.87 1.82
CA PHE A 59 -2.91 14.66 2.26
C PHE A 59 -2.82 14.64 3.79
N LEU A 60 -2.58 13.46 4.34
CA LEU A 60 -2.30 13.28 5.76
C LEU A 60 -0.82 13.56 6.03
N GLU A 61 -0.53 14.49 6.93
CA GLU A 61 0.82 14.82 7.38
C GLU A 61 1.15 14.14 8.71
N LEU A 62 2.34 13.54 8.80
CA LEU A 62 3.06 13.28 10.02
C LEU A 62 4.18 14.33 10.16
N PRO A 63 4.21 15.15 11.22
CA PRO A 63 5.23 16.19 11.38
C PRO A 63 6.65 15.62 11.50
N GLY A 64 7.65 16.48 11.24
CA GLY A 64 9.07 16.14 11.31
C GLY A 64 9.63 15.93 12.73
N ALA A 65 8.81 16.09 13.76
CA ALA A 65 9.18 15.93 15.16
C ALA A 65 7.93 15.51 15.98
N PRO A 66 8.09 14.78 17.10
CA PRO A 66 9.34 14.22 17.61
C PRO A 66 9.92 13.11 16.72
N LEU A 67 11.16 12.71 16.97
CA LEU A 67 11.86 11.67 16.20
C LEU A 67 11.58 10.30 16.82
N ASP A 68 10.45 9.71 16.47
CA ASP A 68 10.03 8.38 16.90
C ASP A 68 9.33 7.64 15.74
N SER A 69 8.74 6.47 16.00
CA SER A 69 7.94 5.71 15.03
C SER A 69 6.46 5.83 15.33
N PHE A 70 5.71 6.26 14.32
CA PHE A 70 4.30 6.58 14.43
C PHE A 70 3.50 5.86 13.34
N GLY A 71 2.18 5.85 13.49
CA GLY A 71 1.32 5.29 12.47
C GLY A 71 -0.15 5.60 12.69
N VAL A 72 -0.94 5.32 11.66
CA VAL A 72 -2.38 5.42 11.67
C VAL A 72 -2.96 4.15 11.05
N GLN A 73 -4.00 3.61 11.67
CA GLN A 73 -4.78 2.51 11.14
C GLN A 73 -6.02 3.01 10.39
N PHE A 74 -6.38 2.32 9.32
CA PHE A 74 -7.51 2.64 8.46
C PHE A 74 -8.20 1.40 7.91
N GLY A 75 -9.42 1.57 7.40
CA GLY A 75 -10.20 0.51 6.81
C GLY A 75 -10.74 -0.54 7.80
N PRO A 76 -11.41 -1.59 7.28
CA PRO A 76 -11.90 -2.69 8.09
C PRO A 76 -10.75 -3.58 8.60
N ALA A 77 -11.05 -4.38 9.64
CA ALA A 77 -10.13 -5.41 10.08
C ALA A 77 -10.26 -6.63 9.16
N GLU A 78 -9.17 -6.99 8.48
CA GLU A 78 -9.12 -8.10 7.54
C GLU A 78 -7.99 -9.06 7.94
N LYS A 79 -8.12 -10.33 7.55
CA LYS A 79 -7.18 -11.38 7.94
C LYS A 79 -6.29 -11.84 6.79
N GLU A 80 -6.92 -12.19 5.67
CA GLU A 80 -6.28 -12.80 4.51
C GLU A 80 -6.99 -12.37 3.24
N ASP A 81 -6.35 -12.62 2.11
CA ASP A 81 -6.82 -12.21 0.77
C ASP A 81 -7.15 -10.71 0.73
N VAL A 82 -6.22 -9.93 1.26
CA VAL A 82 -6.31 -8.47 1.40
C VAL A 82 -5.01 -7.80 0.99
N ALA A 83 -5.12 -6.64 0.36
CA ALA A 83 -4.02 -5.74 0.09
C ALA A 83 -4.27 -4.35 0.68
N ALA A 84 -3.21 -3.72 1.18
CA ALA A 84 -3.19 -2.34 1.60
C ALA A 84 -2.19 -1.54 0.76
N SER A 85 -2.60 -0.33 0.38
CA SER A 85 -1.81 0.59 -0.42
C SER A 85 -1.91 2.02 0.08
N ALA A 86 -0.86 2.79 -0.17
CA ALA A 86 -0.80 4.23 0.06
C ALA A 86 0.29 4.85 -0.83
N LYS A 87 0.13 6.13 -1.16
CA LYS A 87 1.22 6.99 -1.62
C LYS A 87 1.90 7.63 -0.42
N ILE A 88 3.23 7.66 -0.43
CA ILE A 88 4.01 8.22 0.65
C ILE A 88 5.08 9.16 0.09
N PHE A 89 5.17 10.36 0.65
CA PHE A 89 6.17 11.36 0.30
C PHE A 89 7.03 11.67 1.52
N GLY A 90 8.32 11.85 1.30
CA GLY A 90 9.27 12.27 2.32
C GLY A 90 10.50 12.90 1.70
N THR A 91 11.32 13.56 2.52
CA THR A 91 12.54 14.22 2.07
C THR A 91 13.75 13.82 2.91
N MET A 92 14.95 13.96 2.34
CA MET A 92 16.21 13.79 3.05
C MET A 92 16.63 15.13 3.67
N LYS A 93 17.34 15.07 4.80
CA LYS A 93 18.06 16.23 5.36
C LYS A 93 19.52 15.87 5.59
N GLY A 94 20.37 16.22 4.63
CA GLY A 94 21.75 15.72 4.57
C GLY A 94 21.75 14.20 4.44
N ARG A 95 22.41 13.49 5.37
CA ARG A 95 22.44 12.02 5.40
C ARG A 95 21.26 11.37 6.13
N ARG A 96 20.38 12.16 6.75
CA ARG A 96 19.23 11.65 7.50
C ARG A 96 18.04 11.39 6.56
N ALA A 97 17.44 10.23 6.72
CA ALA A 97 16.31 9.75 5.95
C ALA A 97 15.13 9.40 6.85
N PRO A 98 13.88 9.55 6.39
CA PRO A 98 12.75 8.92 7.05
C PRO A 98 12.74 7.41 6.79
N THR A 99 12.02 6.66 7.62
CA THR A 99 11.52 5.31 7.27
C THR A 99 10.02 5.37 7.19
N PHE A 100 9.40 4.63 6.27
CA PHE A 100 7.94 4.66 6.10
C PHE A 100 7.43 3.39 5.45
N GLY A 101 6.13 3.15 5.57
CA GLY A 101 5.56 1.89 5.11
C GLY A 101 4.05 1.80 5.14
N VAL A 102 3.57 0.63 4.75
CA VAL A 102 2.18 0.18 4.91
C VAL A 102 2.14 -1.12 5.70
N GLY A 103 1.07 -1.35 6.46
CA GLY A 103 0.89 -2.56 7.27
C GLY A 103 -0.45 -3.25 7.08
N LEU A 104 -0.50 -4.53 7.42
CA LEU A 104 -1.69 -5.39 7.41
C LEU A 104 -1.70 -6.30 8.64
N GLY A 105 -2.87 -6.49 9.26
CA GLY A 105 -3.01 -7.35 10.45
C GLY A 105 -2.81 -6.63 11.78
N GLY A 106 -3.07 -5.31 11.83
CA GLY A 106 -3.01 -4.52 13.07
C GLY A 106 -1.60 -4.15 13.53
N VAL A 107 -1.43 -3.81 14.80
CA VAL A 107 -0.18 -3.29 15.37
C VAL A 107 0.97 -4.31 15.29
N SER A 108 0.69 -5.57 15.61
CA SER A 108 1.60 -6.72 15.50
C SER A 108 1.52 -7.41 14.13
N GLY A 109 0.99 -6.69 13.14
CA GLY A 109 0.81 -7.18 11.78
C GLY A 109 2.12 -7.24 10.98
N TRP A 110 1.95 -7.54 9.70
CA TRP A 110 3.00 -7.42 8.69
C TRP A 110 3.20 -5.97 8.31
N LYS A 111 4.45 -5.58 8.04
CA LYS A 111 4.81 -4.23 7.57
C LYS A 111 5.69 -4.35 6.33
N LEU A 112 5.34 -3.60 5.28
CA LEU A 112 6.23 -3.29 4.18
C LEU A 112 6.87 -1.94 4.45
N GLN A 113 8.18 -1.92 4.67
CA GLN A 113 8.91 -0.70 5.02
C GLN A 113 9.94 -0.36 3.95
N VAL A 114 9.97 0.90 3.53
CA VAL A 114 11.10 1.48 2.81
C VAL A 114 12.06 2.06 3.83
N SER A 115 13.32 1.62 3.75
CA SER A 115 14.41 1.97 4.65
C SER A 115 15.54 2.64 3.85
N PRO A 116 15.43 3.94 3.47
CA PRO A 116 16.41 4.60 2.63
C PRO A 116 17.83 4.62 3.22
N GLY A 117 17.95 4.72 4.55
CA GLY A 117 19.24 4.62 5.25
C GLY A 117 19.95 3.27 5.06
N LYS A 118 19.19 2.21 4.74
CA LYS A 118 19.70 0.88 4.39
C LYS A 118 19.71 0.61 2.88
N LYS A 119 19.20 1.53 2.06
CA LYS A 119 18.91 1.33 0.62
C LYS A 119 18.08 0.07 0.35
N ALA A 120 17.07 -0.19 1.18
CA ALA A 120 16.30 -1.42 1.12
C ALA A 120 14.79 -1.19 1.23
N ILE A 121 14.03 -2.15 0.69
CA ILE A 121 12.64 -2.40 1.03
C ILE A 121 12.56 -3.73 1.78
N GLU A 122 11.84 -3.74 2.90
CA GLU A 122 11.84 -4.83 3.88
C GLU A 122 10.40 -5.28 4.17
N LEU A 123 10.17 -6.60 4.25
CA LEU A 123 9.00 -7.17 4.93
C LEU A 123 9.38 -7.46 6.37
N LEU A 124 8.62 -6.90 7.29
CA LEU A 124 8.79 -7.12 8.72
C LEU A 124 7.55 -7.77 9.32
N LYS A 125 7.79 -8.62 10.32
CA LYS A 125 6.80 -9.09 11.27
C LYS A 125 7.26 -8.67 12.66
N ASP A 126 6.46 -7.85 13.32
CA ASP A 126 6.87 -7.10 14.53
C ASP A 126 8.09 -6.20 14.27
N GLN A 127 9.29 -6.66 14.62
CA GLN A 127 10.59 -6.01 14.40
C GLN A 127 11.57 -6.87 13.58
N ASP A 128 11.20 -8.12 13.28
CA ASP A 128 12.05 -9.05 12.54
C ASP A 128 11.90 -8.81 11.04
N VAL A 129 13.03 -8.62 10.35
CA VAL A 129 13.06 -8.60 8.89
C VAL A 129 12.96 -10.02 8.37
N LYS A 130 11.90 -10.32 7.63
CA LYS A 130 11.61 -11.65 7.05
C LYS A 130 12.04 -11.75 5.58
N ALA A 131 12.02 -10.63 4.86
CA ALA A 131 12.56 -10.51 3.51
C ALA A 131 13.06 -9.10 3.27
N SER A 132 14.10 -8.95 2.44
CA SER A 132 14.67 -7.65 2.08
C SER A 132 15.17 -7.67 0.65
N LYS A 133 15.11 -6.52 -0.02
CA LYS A 133 15.68 -6.33 -1.37
C LYS A 133 16.25 -4.92 -1.50
N ASP A 134 17.32 -4.79 -2.26
CA ASP A 134 17.88 -3.49 -2.63
C ASP A 134 16.81 -2.62 -3.29
N PHE A 135 16.65 -1.41 -2.77
CA PHE A 135 15.68 -0.44 -3.23
C PHE A 135 16.21 0.97 -3.02
N GLU A 136 16.53 1.65 -4.12
CA GLU A 136 16.96 3.04 -4.11
C GLU A 136 15.73 3.96 -4.17
N TRP A 137 15.34 4.48 -3.01
CA TRP A 137 14.24 5.44 -2.91
C TRP A 137 14.66 6.84 -3.37
N LYS A 138 13.78 7.50 -4.13
CA LYS A 138 13.95 8.88 -4.58
C LYS A 138 13.24 9.86 -3.63
N ALA A 139 14.04 10.63 -2.89
CA ALA A 139 13.54 11.67 -2.00
C ALA A 139 12.78 12.78 -2.75
N GLY A 140 11.79 13.39 -2.09
CA GLY A 140 10.99 14.47 -2.66
C GLY A 140 10.11 14.01 -3.83
N THR A 141 9.77 12.72 -3.89
CA THR A 141 8.86 12.15 -4.88
C THR A 141 7.89 11.21 -4.19
N TRP A 142 6.60 11.32 -4.52
CA TRP A 142 5.59 10.38 -4.06
C TRP A 142 5.96 8.95 -4.47
N THR A 143 5.86 8.02 -3.53
CA THR A 143 6.16 6.61 -3.74
C THR A 143 4.92 5.79 -3.37
N GLN A 144 4.42 5.01 -4.32
CA GLN A 144 3.32 4.09 -4.08
C GLN A 144 3.86 2.81 -3.44
N LEU A 145 3.21 2.35 -2.38
CA LEU A 145 3.46 1.06 -1.75
C LEU A 145 2.23 0.15 -1.88
N ARG A 146 2.47 -1.15 -1.96
CA ARG A 146 1.44 -2.19 -1.88
C ARG A 146 1.97 -3.38 -1.09
N LEU A 147 1.28 -3.71 0.00
CA LEU A 147 1.48 -4.93 0.79
C LEU A 147 0.26 -5.83 0.62
N GLN A 148 0.48 -7.12 0.44
CA GLN A 148 -0.57 -8.11 0.24
C GLN A 148 -0.34 -9.34 1.12
N ILE A 149 -1.42 -9.86 1.71
CA ILE A 149 -1.49 -11.18 2.34
C ILE A 149 -2.49 -12.00 1.55
N ARG A 150 -2.09 -13.19 1.09
CA ARG A 150 -2.95 -14.11 0.33
C ARG A 150 -2.85 -15.52 0.89
N LYS A 151 -3.98 -16.19 1.05
CA LYS A 151 -4.00 -17.62 1.40
C LYS A 151 -3.58 -18.49 0.21
N LEU A 152 -2.76 -19.48 0.47
CA LEU A 152 -2.32 -20.49 -0.49
C LEU A 152 -3.15 -21.77 -0.34
N LYS A 153 -3.14 -22.62 -1.38
CA LYS A 153 -3.97 -23.84 -1.44
C LYS A 153 -3.58 -24.89 -0.40
N ASP A 154 -2.33 -24.90 0.02
CA ASP A 154 -1.76 -25.79 1.03
C ASP A 154 -2.04 -25.32 2.47
N GLY A 155 -2.75 -24.21 2.65
CA GLY A 155 -3.07 -23.63 3.94
C GLY A 155 -2.02 -22.64 4.46
N ALA A 156 -0.90 -22.45 3.76
CA ALA A 156 0.05 -21.38 4.05
C ALA A 156 -0.46 -20.02 3.53
N TRP A 157 0.28 -18.96 3.81
CA TRP A 157 0.01 -17.61 3.33
C TRP A 157 1.23 -17.05 2.62
N ARG A 158 0.99 -16.28 1.55
CA ARG A 158 2.03 -15.49 0.90
C ARG A 158 1.87 -14.03 1.29
N VAL A 159 2.92 -13.49 1.88
CA VAL A 159 3.05 -12.06 2.20
C VAL A 159 4.03 -11.46 1.21
N GLN A 160 3.61 -10.41 0.51
CA GLN A 160 4.42 -9.84 -0.57
C GLN A 160 4.24 -8.34 -0.68
N GLY A 161 5.31 -7.66 -1.04
CA GLY A 161 5.38 -6.21 -1.07
C GLY A 161 6.11 -5.67 -2.29
N LYS A 162 5.65 -4.51 -2.75
CA LYS A 162 6.32 -3.76 -3.82
C LYS A 162 6.11 -2.26 -3.65
N ALA A 163 7.01 -1.49 -4.24
CA ALA A 163 6.98 -0.04 -4.23
C ALA A 163 7.45 0.52 -5.57
N TRP A 164 6.93 1.68 -5.96
CA TRP A 164 7.34 2.37 -7.18
C TRP A 164 7.12 3.88 -7.06
N ALA A 165 7.95 4.65 -7.77
CA ALA A 165 7.83 6.10 -7.78
C ALA A 165 6.60 6.57 -8.57
N GLN A 166 6.08 7.74 -8.21
CA GLN A 166 5.04 8.44 -8.96
C GLN A 166 5.41 8.55 -10.45
N GLY A 167 4.46 8.23 -11.32
CA GLY A 167 4.66 8.23 -12.77
C GLY A 167 5.33 6.97 -13.33
N ALA A 168 5.91 6.11 -12.48
CA ALA A 168 6.34 4.78 -12.90
C ALA A 168 5.14 3.83 -12.97
N SER A 169 5.23 2.83 -13.85
CA SER A 169 4.26 1.73 -13.88
C SER A 169 4.42 0.83 -12.66
N GLU A 170 3.30 0.31 -12.15
CA GLU A 170 3.32 -0.70 -11.09
C GLU A 170 4.16 -1.92 -11.52
N PRO A 171 5.14 -2.35 -10.70
CA PRO A 171 5.94 -3.52 -11.02
C PRO A 171 5.08 -4.79 -11.13
N LYS A 172 5.36 -5.60 -12.16
CA LYS A 172 4.76 -6.93 -12.33
C LYS A 172 5.26 -7.90 -11.28
N GLU A 173 6.55 -7.80 -10.94
CA GLU A 173 7.20 -8.63 -9.92
C GLU A 173 7.04 -8.01 -8.54
N TRP A 174 6.93 -8.87 -7.53
CA TRP A 174 7.01 -8.47 -6.14
C TRP A 174 8.47 -8.27 -5.75
N LEU A 175 8.77 -7.19 -5.03
CA LEU A 175 10.14 -6.89 -4.61
C LEU A 175 10.57 -7.80 -3.46
N VAL A 176 9.65 -8.08 -2.55
CA VAL A 176 9.86 -8.90 -1.37
C VAL A 176 8.68 -9.86 -1.22
N VAL A 177 8.98 -11.13 -0.90
CA VAL A 177 8.01 -12.21 -0.76
C VAL A 177 8.43 -13.08 0.42
N PHE A 178 7.47 -13.49 1.24
CA PHE A 178 7.66 -14.43 2.34
C PHE A 178 6.47 -15.41 2.38
N GLU A 179 6.75 -16.68 2.66
CA GLU A 179 5.73 -17.69 2.89
C GLU A 179 5.61 -17.92 4.40
N GLU A 180 4.40 -17.69 4.89
CA GLU A 180 4.04 -17.78 6.30
C GLU A 180 3.17 -19.02 6.51
N THR A 181 3.50 -19.82 7.51
CA THR A 181 2.76 -21.03 7.88
C THR A 181 1.86 -20.81 9.09
N GLU A 182 2.08 -19.74 9.86
CA GLU A 182 1.23 -19.32 10.96
C GLU A 182 0.08 -18.43 10.44
N ALA A 183 -1.14 -18.68 10.92
CA ALA A 183 -2.30 -17.92 10.47
C ALA A 183 -2.14 -16.41 10.76
N PRO A 184 -2.29 -15.53 9.75
CA PRO A 184 -2.22 -14.09 9.96
C PRO A 184 -3.27 -13.61 10.96
N MET A 185 -2.93 -12.54 11.68
CA MET A 185 -3.84 -11.87 12.59
C MET A 185 -4.85 -11.04 11.79
N ALA A 186 -6.12 -11.08 12.20
CA ALA A 186 -7.11 -10.15 11.70
C ALA A 186 -6.83 -8.75 12.28
N GLY A 187 -6.77 -7.73 11.42
CA GLY A 187 -6.53 -6.37 11.88
C GLY A 187 -6.63 -5.34 10.77
N LYS A 188 -6.71 -4.07 11.16
CA LYS A 188 -6.78 -2.94 10.23
C LYS A 188 -5.48 -2.81 9.44
N ALA A 189 -5.58 -2.18 8.27
CA ALA A 189 -4.42 -1.71 7.53
C ALA A 189 -3.79 -0.50 8.26
N SER A 190 -2.53 -0.19 7.96
CA SER A 190 -1.87 0.99 8.50
C SER A 190 -0.94 1.67 7.51
N VAL A 191 -0.73 2.97 7.72
CA VAL A 191 0.46 3.69 7.27
C VAL A 191 1.34 3.95 8.48
N LEU A 192 2.65 3.87 8.29
CA LEU A 192 3.63 4.06 9.35
C LEU A 192 4.80 4.91 8.86
N GLY A 193 5.39 5.68 9.78
CA GLY A 193 6.49 6.58 9.47
C GLY A 193 7.33 6.93 10.68
N SER A 194 8.63 7.05 10.47
CA SER A 194 9.58 7.59 11.43
C SER A 194 10.30 8.77 10.77
N PRO A 195 9.99 10.03 11.13
CA PRO A 195 10.48 11.22 10.44
C PRO A 195 11.94 11.55 10.84
N PHE A 196 12.83 10.56 10.82
CA PHE A 196 14.22 10.68 11.27
C PHE A 196 15.08 11.65 10.43
N SER A 197 14.58 12.10 9.27
CA SER A 197 15.11 13.26 8.54
C SER A 197 14.89 14.60 9.26
N GLY A 198 13.99 14.67 10.24
CA GLY A 198 13.52 15.92 10.84
C GLY A 198 12.64 16.74 9.89
N THR A 199 12.06 16.09 8.88
CA THR A 199 11.13 16.69 7.92
C THR A 199 9.82 15.87 7.90
N PRO A 200 8.68 16.49 7.57
CA PRO A 200 7.41 15.77 7.54
C PRO A 200 7.38 14.60 6.55
N ILE A 201 6.50 13.63 6.83
CA ILE A 201 6.12 12.54 5.93
C ILE A 201 4.66 12.74 5.58
N TYR A 202 4.32 12.64 4.29
CA TYR A 202 2.95 12.78 3.81
C TYR A 202 2.42 11.44 3.30
N PHE A 203 1.14 11.19 3.55
CA PHE A 203 0.42 9.99 3.15
C PHE A 203 -0.84 10.38 2.38
N ASP A 204 -1.10 9.68 1.28
CA ASP A 204 -2.25 9.93 0.43
C ASP A 204 -2.73 8.62 -0.22
N ASP A 205 -3.91 8.65 -0.83
CA ASP A 205 -4.55 7.51 -1.53
C ASP A 205 -4.50 6.21 -0.71
N LEU A 206 -5.00 6.27 0.52
CA LEU A 206 -5.16 5.10 1.38
C LEU A 206 -6.18 4.15 0.77
N LEU A 207 -5.79 2.90 0.55
CA LEU A 207 -6.61 1.90 -0.12
C LEU A 207 -6.52 0.56 0.58
N VAL A 208 -7.68 -0.08 0.80
CA VAL A 208 -7.79 -1.48 1.17
C VAL A 208 -8.67 -2.18 0.16
N GLU A 209 -8.20 -3.30 -0.38
CA GLU A 209 -8.90 -4.07 -1.42
C GLU A 209 -8.75 -5.57 -1.19
N ARG A 210 -9.67 -6.35 -1.78
CA ARG A 210 -9.54 -7.80 -1.82
C ARG A 210 -8.36 -8.16 -2.73
N ALA A 211 -7.46 -8.99 -2.22
CA ALA A 211 -6.40 -9.55 -3.02
C ALA A 211 -6.98 -10.70 -3.85
N THR A 212 -7.14 -10.49 -5.16
CA THR A 212 -7.61 -11.54 -6.06
C THR A 212 -6.64 -12.71 -6.08
N ALA A 213 -7.15 -13.94 -5.98
CA ALA A 213 -6.38 -15.13 -6.29
C ALA A 213 -5.99 -15.09 -7.78
N LYS A 214 -4.70 -14.87 -8.06
CA LYS A 214 -4.10 -15.25 -9.34
C LYS A 214 -3.68 -16.72 -9.27
#